data_AF-A0A2K8XAM0-F1
#
_entry.id   AF-A0A2K8XAM0-F1
#
_cell.length_a   1.000
_cell.length_b   1.000
_cell.length_c   1.000
_cell.angle_alpha   90.00
_cell.angle_beta   90.00
_cell.angle_gamma   90.00
#
_symmetry.space_group_name_H-M   'P 1'
#
loop_
_entity.id
_entity.type
_entity.pdbx_description
1 polymer ?
#
loop_
_entity_poly.entity_id
_entity_poly.type
_entity_poly.pdbx_seq_one_letter_code
_entity_poly.pdbx_strand_id
1 'polypeptide(L)'
;MKESKTLKWIFISVGGILICLISFTLIYDLLIPDICYYHTNEMNPIMNLFYSAGGADNGHPSPNLLNLIASLIIGGILGFGIYKYLTNKNKRKIKTTANTV
;
A
#
# COMPACT_ATOMS: atom_id res chain seq x y z
N MET A 1 26.11 4.64 -4.36
CA MET A 1 25.59 5.03 -3.03
C MET A 1 25.89 3.93 -2.03
N LYS A 2 26.44 4.28 -0.86
CA LYS A 2 26.45 3.38 0.31
C LYS A 2 24.99 2.99 0.59
N GLU A 3 24.72 1.72 0.88
CA GLU A 3 23.36 1.30 1.23
C GLU A 3 22.93 2.04 2.49
N SER A 4 22.01 2.99 2.33
CA SER A 4 21.50 3.78 3.44
C SER A 4 20.33 3.02 4.05
N LYS A 5 20.54 2.51 5.27
CA LYS A 5 19.47 1.88 6.05
C LYS A 5 18.27 2.82 6.22
N THR A 6 18.54 4.10 6.43
CA THR A 6 17.51 5.16 6.53
C THR A 6 16.72 5.26 5.23
N LEU A 7 17.40 5.31 4.08
CA LEU A 7 16.72 5.42 2.79
C LEU A 7 15.85 4.20 2.51
N LYS A 8 16.33 2.99 2.82
CA LYS A 8 15.53 1.76 2.72
C LYS A 8 14.22 1.88 3.51
N TRP A 9 14.29 2.30 4.77
CA TRP A 9 13.11 2.44 5.61
C TRP A 9 12.17 3.54 5.10
N ILE A 10 12.69 4.67 4.61
CA ILE A 10 11.86 5.71 3.97
C ILE A 10 11.06 5.14 2.81
N PHE A 11 11.69 4.40 1.89
CA PHE A 11 10.98 3.80 0.76
C PHE A 11 9.91 2.80 1.20
N ILE A 12 10.18 1.98 2.22
CA ILE A 12 9.21 1.04 2.79
C ILE A 12 8.02 1.80 3.40
N SER A 13 8.28 2.81 4.22
CA SER A 13 7.23 3.60 4.88
C SER A 13 6.38 4.37 3.87
N VAL A 14 7.00 5.04 2.89
CA VAL A 14 6.30 5.76 1.83
C VAL A 14 5.45 4.81 0.99
N GLY A 15 5.99 3.63 0.63
CA GLY A 15 5.24 2.61 -0.10
C GLY A 15 4.02 2.12 0.70
N GLY A 16 4.19 1.87 2.00
CA GLY A 16 3.09 1.50 2.91
C GLY A 16 1.99 2.55 2.96
N ILE A 17 2.35 3.82 3.23
CA ILE A 17 1.41 4.94 3.30
C ILE A 17 0.67 5.11 1.97
N LEU A 18 1.38 5.04 0.84
CA LEU A 18 0.78 5.19 -0.48
C LEU A 18 -0.27 4.11 -0.76
N ILE A 19 0.03 2.85 -0.47
CA ILE A 19 -0.95 1.76 -0.66
C ILE A 19 -2.12 1.90 0.31
N CYS A 20 -1.91 2.33 1.56
CA CYS A 20 -3.03 2.63 2.46
C CYS A 20 -3.95 3.70 1.86
N LEU A 21 -3.40 4.81 1.34
CA LEU A 21 -4.19 5.86 0.70
C LEU A 21 -4.95 5.34 -0.53
N ILE A 22 -4.29 4.55 -1.38
CA ILE A 22 -4.93 3.91 -2.54
C ILE A 22 -6.06 2.96 -2.10
N SER A 23 -5.87 2.22 -1.01
CA SER A 23 -6.89 1.32 -0.47
C SER A 23 -8.12 2.09 0.00
N PHE A 24 -7.91 3.17 0.76
CA PHE A 24 -8.97 4.02 1.32
C PHE A 24 -9.68 4.90 0.29
N THR A 25 -9.12 5.08 -0.90
CA THR A 25 -9.70 5.94 -1.95
C THR A 25 -10.12 5.09 -3.13
N LEU A 26 -9.18 4.72 -3.99
CA LEU A 26 -9.45 4.05 -5.27
C LEU A 26 -10.08 2.67 -5.09
N ILE A 27 -9.53 1.82 -4.21
CA ILE A 27 -10.05 0.46 -4.04
C ILE A 27 -11.40 0.49 -3.32
N TYR A 28 -11.52 1.36 -2.32
CA TYR A 28 -12.78 1.59 -1.61
C TYR A 28 -13.90 2.00 -2.57
N ASP A 29 -13.70 3.05 -3.38
CA ASP A 29 -14.71 3.54 -4.33
C ASP A 29 -15.03 2.51 -5.42
N LEU A 30 -14.04 1.71 -5.83
CA LEU A 30 -14.23 0.66 -6.84
C LEU A 30 -15.07 -0.51 -6.30
N LEU A 31 -14.85 -0.92 -5.06
CA LEU A 31 -15.50 -2.08 -4.46
C LEU A 31 -16.83 -1.73 -3.80
N ILE A 32 -16.98 -0.51 -3.31
CA ILE A 32 -18.15 0.00 -2.59
C ILE A 32 -18.61 1.28 -3.32
N PRO A 33 -19.20 1.15 -4.52
CA PRO A 33 -19.66 2.31 -5.29
C PRO A 33 -20.89 2.97 -4.66
N ASP A 34 -21.69 2.21 -3.90
CA ASP A 34 -22.80 2.70 -3.10
C ASP A 34 -22.64 2.22 -1.65
N ILE A 35 -22.25 3.15 -0.78
CA ILE A 35 -22.06 2.89 0.65
C ILE A 35 -23.40 2.64 1.37
N CYS A 36 -24.51 3.21 0.87
CA CYS A 36 -25.81 3.14 1.49
C CYS A 36 -26.48 1.77 1.27
N TYR A 37 -26.12 1.10 0.18
CA TYR A 37 -26.60 -0.26 -0.16
C TYR A 37 -26.45 -1.25 1.01
N TYR A 38 -25.41 -1.09 1.82
CA TYR A 38 -25.06 -2.01 2.90
C TYR A 38 -25.84 -1.78 4.20
N HIS A 39 -26.74 -0.79 4.26
CA HIS A 39 -27.72 -0.70 5.35
C HIS A 39 -28.77 -1.80 5.29
N THR A 40 -29.04 -2.32 4.09
CA THR A 40 -30.09 -3.33 3.85
C THR A 40 -29.54 -4.64 3.30
N ASN A 41 -28.25 -4.70 2.97
CA ASN A 41 -27.63 -5.85 2.33
C ASN A 41 -26.32 -6.22 3.02
N GLU A 42 -26.05 -7.52 3.13
CA GLU A 42 -24.79 -8.00 3.68
C GLU A 42 -23.65 -7.85 2.67
N MET A 43 -22.47 -7.49 3.19
CA MET A 43 -21.23 -7.57 2.43
C MET A 43 -20.91 -9.02 2.10
N ASN A 44 -20.39 -9.27 0.89
CA ASN A 44 -19.91 -10.60 0.54
C ASN A 44 -18.70 -11.01 1.42
N PRO A 45 -18.37 -12.31 1.53
CA PRO A 45 -17.31 -12.77 2.43
C PRO A 45 -15.93 -12.17 2.18
N ILE A 46 -15.60 -11.87 0.91
CA ILE A 46 -14.31 -11.26 0.54
C ILE A 46 -14.26 -9.81 1.03
N MET A 47 -15.35 -9.08 0.86
CA MET A 47 -15.48 -7.71 1.35
C MET A 47 -15.44 -7.67 2.88
N ASN A 48 -16.18 -8.55 3.56
CA ASN A 48 -16.18 -8.65 5.02
C ASN A 48 -14.80 -8.98 5.62
N LEU A 49 -13.89 -9.57 4.83
CA LEU A 49 -12.53 -9.82 5.29
C LEU A 49 -11.75 -8.51 5.46
N PHE A 50 -11.97 -7.53 4.60
CA PHE A 50 -11.19 -6.27 4.54
C PHE A 50 -11.98 -5.02 4.96
N TYR A 51 -13.29 -5.13 5.07
CA TYR A 51 -14.19 -4.04 5.40
C TYR A 51 -15.15 -4.48 6.51
N SER A 52 -15.60 -3.52 7.30
CA SER A 52 -16.57 -3.73 8.36
C SER A 52 -17.58 -2.59 8.36
N ALA A 53 -18.86 -2.89 8.60
CA ALA A 53 -19.90 -1.88 8.81
C ALA A 53 -20.24 -1.82 10.30
N GLY A 54 -19.59 -0.90 11.02
CA GLY A 54 -19.79 -0.70 12.45
C GLY A 54 -20.71 0.47 12.77
N GLY A 55 -21.19 0.53 14.01
CA GLY A 55 -21.99 1.69 14.47
C GLY A 55 -21.21 3.01 14.43
N ALA A 56 -19.89 2.98 14.61
CA ALA A 56 -19.02 4.16 14.48
C ALA A 56 -19.03 4.77 13.07
N ASP A 57 -19.27 3.94 12.06
CA ASP A 57 -19.32 4.32 10.65
C ASP A 57 -20.77 4.48 10.16
N ASN A 58 -21.74 4.58 11.09
CA ASN A 58 -23.17 4.60 10.81
C ASN A 58 -23.64 3.45 9.90
N GLY A 59 -23.05 2.26 10.04
CA GLY A 59 -23.38 1.11 9.19
C GLY A 59 -22.82 1.18 7.77
N HIS A 60 -22.00 2.18 7.43
CA HIS A 60 -21.27 2.18 6.17
C HIS A 60 -20.05 1.27 6.24
N PRO A 61 -19.71 0.56 5.15
CA PRO A 61 -18.46 -0.18 5.08
C PRO A 61 -17.27 0.75 5.35
N SER A 62 -16.34 0.35 6.20
CA SER A 62 -15.08 1.04 6.43
C SER A 62 -13.92 0.04 6.39
N PRO A 63 -12.74 0.41 5.89
CA PRO A 63 -11.58 -0.49 5.89
C PRO A 63 -11.22 -0.89 7.31
N ASN A 64 -11.10 -2.20 7.55
CA ASN A 64 -10.80 -2.73 8.88
C ASN A 64 -9.28 -2.83 9.13
N LEU A 65 -8.91 -3.32 10.32
CA LEU A 65 -7.50 -3.50 10.69
C LEU A 65 -6.74 -4.43 9.73
N LEU A 66 -7.40 -5.47 9.20
CA LEU A 66 -6.76 -6.38 8.25
C LEU A 66 -6.43 -5.68 6.93
N ASN A 67 -7.31 -4.82 6.44
CA ASN A 67 -7.04 -3.98 5.26
C ASN A 67 -5.83 -3.06 5.50
N LEU A 68 -5.74 -2.42 6.67
CA LEU A 68 -4.58 -1.61 7.03
C LEU A 68 -3.28 -2.43 7.04
N ILE A 69 -3.29 -3.61 7.68
CA ILE A 69 -2.12 -4.50 7.74
C ILE A 69 -1.72 -4.97 6.34
N ALA A 70 -2.67 -5.43 5.53
CA ALA A 70 -2.42 -5.88 4.17
C ALA A 70 -1.84 -4.75 3.31
N SER A 71 -2.41 -3.56 3.41
CA SER A 71 -1.94 -2.36 2.71
C SER A 71 -0.51 -2.00 3.06
N LEU A 72 -0.16 -2.02 4.36
CA LEU A 72 1.20 -1.75 4.82
C LEU A 72 2.20 -2.81 4.35
N ILE A 73 1.81 -4.09 4.34
CA ILE A 73 2.66 -5.19 3.85
C ILE A 73 2.91 -5.04 2.35
N ILE A 74 1.83 -4.91 1.56
CA ILE A 74 1.93 -4.78 0.09
C ILE A 74 2.74 -3.53 -0.27
N GLY A 75 2.42 -2.39 0.34
CA GLY A 75 3.14 -1.14 0.11
C GLY A 75 4.60 -1.20 0.56
N GLY A 76 4.89 -1.86 1.67
CA GLY A 76 6.25 -2.08 2.15
C GLY A 76 7.08 -2.95 1.20
N ILE A 77 6.50 -4.01 0.65
CA ILE A 77 7.13 -4.88 -0.36
C ILE A 77 7.44 -4.08 -1.62
N LEU A 78 6.48 -3.29 -2.12
CA LEU A 78 6.67 -2.43 -3.29
C LEU A 78 7.76 -1.38 -3.06
N GLY A 79 7.71 -0.69 -1.92
CA GLY A 79 8.71 0.29 -1.52
C GLY A 79 10.11 -0.31 -1.45
N PHE A 80 10.25 -1.50 -0.85
CA PHE A 80 11.52 -2.23 -0.84
C PHE A 80 11.99 -2.63 -2.24
N GLY A 81 11.08 -3.07 -3.10
CA GLY A 81 11.37 -3.38 -4.51
C GLY A 81 11.93 -2.18 -5.27
N ILE A 82 11.31 -1.01 -5.11
CA ILE A 82 11.77 0.26 -5.70
C ILE A 82 13.17 0.64 -5.17
N TYR A 83 13.38 0.57 -3.86
CA TYR A 83 14.69 0.82 -3.25
C TYR A 83 15.78 -0.07 -3.86
N LYS A 84 15.52 -1.38 -3.97
CA LYS A 84 16.45 -2.35 -4.54
C LYS A 84 16.74 -2.05 -6.01
N TYR A 85 15.72 -1.73 -6.80
CA TYR A 85 15.85 -1.37 -8.21
C TYR A 85 16.74 -0.13 -8.40
N LEU A 86 16.46 0.95 -7.68
CA LEU A 86 17.21 2.20 -7.77
C LEU A 86 18.67 2.02 -7.32
N THR A 87 18.88 1.29 -6.21
CA THR A 87 20.23 1.04 -5.69
C THR A 87 21.06 0.21 -6.66
N ASN A 88 20.47 -0.83 -7.27
CA ASN A 88 21.15 -1.67 -8.26
C ASN A 88 21.44 -0.91 -9.57
N LYS A 89 20.51 -0.08 -10.04
CA LYS A 89 20.72 0.79 -11.21
C LYS A 89 21.89 1.76 -10.98
N ASN A 90 21.98 2.33 -9.78
CA ASN A 90 23.03 3.28 -9.44
C ASN A 90 24.42 2.60 -9.34
N LYS A 91 24.49 1.38 -8.79
CA LYS A 91 25.73 0.57 -8.81
C LYS A 91 26.23 0.30 -10.25
N ARG A 92 25.32 -0.04 -11.17
CA ARG A 92 25.66 -0.27 -12.59
C ARG A 92 26.20 1.00 -13.27
N LYS A 93 25.57 2.15 -13.07
CA LYS A 93 26.04 3.43 -13.63
C LYS A 93 27.46 3.77 -13.20
N ILE A 94 27.76 3.68 -11.90
CA ILE A 94 29.11 3.95 -11.37
C ILE A 94 30.16 3.04 -12.00
N LYS A 95 29.84 1.74 -12.17
CA LYS A 95 30.75 0.77 -12.79
C LYS A 95 31.07 1.13 -14.25
N THR A 96 30.08 1.58 -15.01
CA THR A 96 30.30 2.02 -16.41
C THR A 96 31.22 3.24 -16.47
N THR A 97 30.99 4.25 -15.62
CA THR A 97 31.81 5.47 -15.61
C THR A 97 33.26 5.19 -15.19
N ALA A 98 33.47 4.29 -14.22
CA ALA A 98 34.81 3.90 -13.77
C ALA A 98 35.62 3.12 -14.81
N ASN A 99 34.97 2.45 -15.78
CA ASN A 99 35.64 1.72 -16.85
C ASN A 99 35.93 2.59 -18.09
N THR A 100 35.46 3.84 -18.13
CA THR A 100 35.61 4.77 -19.25
C THR A 100 36.57 5.93 -18.96
N VAL A 101 37.22 5.92 -17.80
CA VAL A 101 38.28 6.87 -17.38
C VAL A 101 39.57 6.09 -17.26
#